data_AF-A0A0E4FUH6-F1
#
_entry.id   AF-A0A0E4FUH6-F1
#
_cell.length_a   1.000
_cell.length_b   1.000
_cell.length_c   1.000
_cell.angle_alpha   90.00
_cell.angle_beta   90.00
_cell.angle_gamma   90.00
#
_symmetry.space_group_name_H-M   'P 1'
#
loop_
_entity.id
_entity.type
_entity.pdbx_description
1 polymer ?
#
loop_
_entity_poly.entity_id
_entity_poly.type
_entity_poly.pdbx_seq_one_letter_code
_entity_poly.pdbx_strand_id
1 'polypeptide(L)'
;MAERLKTFLQDVRTLRAQQGAEQSARLDRLRAMTPEQLVRLPREELQQLTDRQYVEIVRHVAPEHRLPEPQEVPVGSGESWARLRSIAIPTAARAAVLGVLTGLAVLLASLAVGPTIDWWHYRKPPVRSAQASTWPGCPRLSGWVDGCTYVPVRDIAWERAADLLEMSEAELRQANQHINAAYIPAQATLVLWRHRGQLY
;
A
#
# COMPACT_ATOMS: atom_id res chain seq x y z
N MET A 1 -11.89 1.62 -24.64
CA MET A 1 -11.22 1.65 -23.33
C MET A 1 -10.03 2.61 -23.30
N ALA A 2 -9.19 2.65 -24.34
CA ALA A 2 -8.05 3.58 -24.44
C ALA A 2 -8.42 5.06 -24.24
N GLU A 3 -9.55 5.53 -24.80
CA GLU A 3 -9.97 6.93 -24.68
C GLU A 3 -10.34 7.31 -23.24
N ARG A 4 -11.00 6.41 -22.49
CA ARG A 4 -11.37 6.64 -21.08
C ARG A 4 -10.16 6.71 -20.16
N LEU A 5 -9.14 5.88 -20.41
CA LEU A 5 -7.88 5.90 -19.66
C LEU A 5 -7.12 7.21 -19.91
N LYS A 6 -7.10 7.69 -21.16
CA LYS A 6 -6.46 8.95 -21.54
C LYS A 6 -7.12 10.15 -20.85
N THR A 7 -8.46 10.21 -20.83
CA THR A 7 -9.20 11.24 -20.10
C THR A 7 -8.90 11.19 -18.61
N PHE A 8 -8.95 10.01 -17.98
CA PHE A 8 -8.64 9.87 -16.55
C PHE A 8 -7.22 10.32 -16.19
N LEU A 9 -6.22 9.96 -16.99
CA LEU A 9 -4.84 10.40 -16.76
C LEU A 9 -4.68 11.92 -16.92
N GLN A 10 -5.45 12.52 -17.82
CA GLN A 10 -5.48 13.97 -17.99
C GLN A 10 -6.12 14.64 -16.77
N ASP A 11 -7.23 14.11 -16.25
CA ASP A 11 -7.90 14.61 -15.04
C ASP A 11 -7.02 14.48 -13.80
N VAL A 12 -6.31 13.37 -13.63
CA VAL A 12 -5.37 13.20 -12.51
C VAL A 12 -4.22 14.22 -12.60
N ARG A 13 -3.73 14.52 -13.81
CA ARG A 13 -2.67 15.52 -14.01
C ARG A 13 -3.18 16.93 -13.70
N THR A 14 -4.38 17.29 -14.14
CA THR A 14 -4.96 18.61 -13.85
C THR A 14 -5.24 18.77 -12.36
N LEU A 15 -5.80 17.77 -11.70
CA LEU A 15 -6.03 17.79 -10.24
C LEU A 15 -4.73 17.95 -9.47
N ARG A 16 -3.67 17.22 -9.84
CA ARG A 16 -2.35 17.36 -9.19
C ARG A 16 -1.77 18.76 -9.39
N ALA A 17 -1.91 19.33 -10.59
CA ALA A 17 -1.46 20.69 -10.87
C ALA A 17 -2.25 21.74 -10.07
N GLN A 18 -3.57 21.57 -9.94
CA GLN A 18 -4.43 22.44 -9.14
C GLN A 18 -4.08 22.37 -7.65
N GLN A 19 -3.95 21.17 -7.09
CA GLN A 19 -3.55 20.99 -5.70
C GLN A 19 -2.17 21.60 -5.41
N GLY A 20 -1.21 21.44 -6.32
CA GLY A 20 0.10 22.07 -6.20
C GLY A 20 0.02 23.60 -6.18
N ALA A 21 -0.78 24.19 -7.07
CA ALA A 21 -0.99 25.64 -7.14
C ALA A 21 -1.73 26.20 -5.91
N GLU A 22 -2.74 25.49 -5.40
CA GLU A 22 -3.44 25.87 -4.18
C GLU A 22 -2.52 25.81 -2.95
N GLN A 23 -1.69 24.77 -2.87
CA GLN A 23 -0.72 24.61 -1.79
C GLN A 23 0.34 25.71 -1.82
N SER A 24 0.89 26.04 -3.00
CA SER A 24 1.86 27.12 -3.11
C SER A 24 1.25 28.47 -2.77
N ALA A 25 0.06 28.79 -3.30
CA ALA A 25 -0.64 30.04 -3.00
C ALA A 25 -0.96 30.18 -1.50
N ARG A 26 -1.24 29.07 -0.81
CA ARG A 26 -1.43 29.05 0.64
C ARG A 26 -0.14 29.35 1.39
N LEU A 27 0.98 28.73 1.01
CA LEU A 27 2.28 28.99 1.64
C LEU A 27 2.71 30.45 1.43
N ASP A 28 2.49 30.99 0.23
CA ASP A 28 2.77 32.39 -0.07
C ASP A 28 1.93 33.34 0.78
N ARG A 29 0.64 33.02 0.99
CA ARG A 29 -0.22 33.78 1.90
C ARG A 29 0.30 33.76 3.33
N LEU A 30 0.74 32.61 3.84
CA LEU A 30 1.27 32.48 5.19
C LEU A 30 2.60 33.23 5.37
N ARG A 31 3.45 33.26 4.35
CA ARG A 31 4.68 34.05 4.35
C ARG A 31 4.41 35.55 4.35
N ALA A 32 3.33 36.01 3.71
CA ALA A 32 2.96 37.42 3.66
C ALA A 32 2.28 37.94 4.94
N MET A 33 2.03 37.09 5.94
CA MET A 33 1.39 37.50 7.19
C MET A 33 2.37 38.19 8.16
N THR A 34 1.86 39.05 9.03
CA THR A 34 2.65 39.58 10.15
C THR A 34 2.74 38.56 11.30
N PRO A 35 3.73 38.66 12.21
CA PRO A 35 3.85 37.77 13.37
C PRO A 35 2.56 37.68 14.20
N GLU A 36 1.90 38.81 14.41
CA GLU A 36 0.67 38.89 15.22
C GLU A 36 -0.50 38.20 14.52
N GLN A 37 -0.54 38.22 13.19
CA GLN A 37 -1.54 37.53 12.39
C GLN A 37 -1.30 36.03 12.39
N LEU A 38 -0.04 35.60 12.29
CA LEU A 38 0.34 34.19 12.32
C LEU A 38 -0.03 33.53 13.66
N VAL A 39 0.16 34.22 14.79
CA VAL A 39 -0.20 33.73 16.13
C VAL A 39 -1.73 33.59 16.32
N ARG A 40 -2.51 34.38 15.58
CA ARG A 40 -3.98 34.35 15.61
C ARG A 40 -4.61 33.28 14.72
N LEU A 41 -3.82 32.59 13.90
CA LEU A 41 -4.34 31.53 13.04
C LEU A 41 -4.86 30.34 13.85
N PRO A 42 -5.89 29.64 13.35
CA PRO A 42 -6.32 28.36 13.89
C PRO A 42 -5.16 27.36 13.92
N ARG A 43 -5.02 26.61 15.01
CA ARG A 43 -3.92 25.65 15.17
C ARG A 43 -3.97 24.53 14.13
N GLU A 44 -5.16 24.23 13.66
CA GLU A 44 -5.45 23.24 12.63
C GLU A 44 -4.79 23.64 11.30
N GLU A 45 -4.70 24.94 11.00
CA GLU A 45 -4.05 25.42 9.77
C GLU A 45 -2.52 25.31 9.83
N LEU A 46 -1.94 25.49 11.00
CA LEU A 46 -0.50 25.36 11.24
C LEU A 46 -0.07 23.89 11.32
N GLN A 47 -0.92 23.00 11.85
CA GLN A 47 -0.65 21.56 11.95
C GLN A 47 -0.62 20.83 10.60
N GLN A 48 -1.18 21.41 9.55
CA GLN A 48 -1.13 20.87 8.20
C GLN A 48 0.21 21.16 7.48
N LEU A 49 1.06 22.00 8.07
CA LEU A 49 2.39 22.29 7.56
C LEU A 49 3.38 21.22 8.03
N THR A 50 4.32 20.84 7.16
CA THR A 50 5.49 20.09 7.61
C THR A 50 6.38 20.98 8.48
N ASP A 51 7.16 20.40 9.40
CA ASP A 51 8.06 21.15 10.27
C ASP A 51 9.01 22.06 9.50
N ARG A 52 9.48 21.60 8.33
CA ARG A 52 10.31 22.39 7.42
C ARG A 52 9.59 23.63 6.88
N GLN A 53 8.33 23.48 6.46
CA GLN A 53 7.51 24.59 5.95
C GLN A 53 7.18 25.59 7.05
N TYR A 54 6.87 25.11 8.26
CA TYR A 54 6.61 25.97 9.41
C TYR A 54 7.84 26.81 9.78
N VAL A 55 9.02 26.19 9.87
CA VAL A 55 10.27 26.90 10.18
C VAL A 55 10.60 27.93 9.10
N GLU A 56 10.38 27.61 7.82
CA GLU A 56 10.61 28.55 6.72
C GLU A 56 9.66 29.77 6.79
N ILE A 57 8.38 29.56 7.09
CA ILE A 57 7.41 30.64 7.27
C ILE A 57 7.78 31.52 8.47
N VAL A 58 8.09 30.93 9.62
CA VAL A 58 8.43 31.70 10.82
C VAL A 58 9.73 32.47 10.64
N ARG A 59 10.74 31.91 9.94
CA ARG A 59 11.96 32.66 9.59
C ARG A 59 11.68 33.88 8.69
N HIS A 60 10.69 33.79 7.82
CA HIS A 60 10.31 34.88 6.93
C HIS A 60 9.48 35.95 7.65
N VAL A 61 8.55 35.52 8.51
CA VAL A 61 7.60 36.39 9.20
C VAL A 61 8.21 37.07 10.43
N ALA A 62 9.06 36.37 11.18
CA ALA A 62 9.68 36.86 12.42
C ALA A 62 11.21 36.61 12.42
N PRO A 63 11.97 37.33 11.57
CA PRO A 63 13.40 37.10 11.38
C PRO A 63 14.24 37.39 12.64
N GLU A 64 13.74 38.25 13.54
CA GLU A 64 14.38 38.52 14.84
C GLU A 64 14.40 37.32 15.80
N HIS A 65 13.57 36.30 15.58
CA HIS A 65 13.56 35.10 16.42
C HIS A 65 14.43 34.01 15.79
N ARG A 66 15.62 33.79 16.37
CA ARG A 66 16.47 32.63 16.02
C ARG A 66 15.79 31.34 16.47
N LEU A 67 15.01 30.75 15.57
CA LEU A 67 14.56 29.37 15.73
C LEU A 67 15.80 28.45 15.77
N PRO A 68 15.85 27.48 16.70
CA PRO A 68 16.87 26.44 16.68
C PRO A 68 16.91 25.81 15.28
N GLU A 69 18.11 25.64 14.73
CA GLU A 69 18.29 24.91 13.49
C GLU A 69 17.70 23.50 13.67
N PRO A 70 16.89 22.98 12.72
CA PRO A 70 16.31 21.66 12.86
C PRO A 70 17.45 20.65 12.97
N GLN A 71 17.74 20.18 14.18
CA GLN A 71 18.55 19.00 14.35
C GLN A 71 17.75 17.86 13.72
N GLU A 72 18.39 17.12 12.81
CA GLU A 72 17.91 15.78 12.45
C GLU A 72 18.05 14.89 13.68
N VAL A 73 17.11 15.03 14.61
CA VAL A 73 17.06 14.18 15.80
C VAL A 73 16.62 12.81 15.31
N PRO A 74 17.45 11.75 15.47
CA PRO A 74 16.99 10.40 15.21
C PRO A 74 15.79 10.17 16.12
N VAL A 75 14.68 9.72 15.55
CA VAL A 75 13.40 9.47 16.22
C VAL A 75 13.62 8.56 17.43
N GLY A 76 13.86 9.16 18.59
CA GLY A 76 13.94 8.51 19.89
C GLY A 76 12.55 8.39 20.48
N SER A 77 11.96 7.21 20.36
CA SER A 77 10.60 6.84 20.77
C SER A 77 10.34 6.77 22.28
N GLY A 78 11.04 7.57 23.10
CA GLY A 78 11.06 7.37 24.56
C GLY A 78 10.17 8.30 25.40
N GLU A 79 10.01 9.57 25.02
CA GLU A 79 9.54 10.60 25.98
C GLU A 79 8.05 10.96 25.88
N SER A 80 7.36 10.56 24.80
CA SER A 80 5.93 10.89 24.63
C SER A 80 4.99 10.07 25.53
N TRP A 81 5.43 8.89 25.99
CA TRP A 81 4.60 7.99 26.82
C TRP A 81 4.38 8.48 28.25
N ALA A 82 5.28 9.30 28.80
CA ALA A 82 5.17 9.81 30.16
C ALA A 82 4.13 10.94 30.30
N ARG A 83 3.99 11.82 29.29
CA ARG A 83 3.00 12.91 29.31
C ARG A 83 1.57 12.45 29.04
N LEU A 84 1.38 11.33 28.35
CA LEU A 84 0.06 10.76 28.08
C LEU A 84 -0.59 10.12 29.33
N ARG A 85 0.18 9.82 30.38
CA ARG A 85 -0.33 9.20 31.62
C ARG A 85 -1.02 10.19 32.58
N SER A 86 -0.76 11.49 32.49
CA SER A 86 -1.29 12.47 33.45
C SER A 86 -2.62 13.11 33.04
N ILE A 87 -3.12 12.83 31.83
CA ILE A 87 -4.42 13.35 31.39
C ILE A 87 -5.51 12.44 32.00
N ALA A 88 -6.23 12.98 32.98
CA ALA A 88 -7.40 12.34 33.56
C ALA A 88 -8.55 12.33 32.54
N ILE A 89 -8.53 11.35 31.64
CA ILE A 89 -9.58 11.15 30.64
C ILE A 89 -10.83 10.63 31.37
N PRO A 90 -12.00 11.30 31.24
CA PRO A 90 -13.24 10.83 31.83
C PRO A 90 -13.57 9.41 31.34
N THR A 91 -14.08 8.56 32.23
CA THR A 91 -14.28 7.12 32.00
C THR A 91 -15.11 6.81 30.75
N ALA A 92 -16.08 7.67 30.41
CA ALA A 92 -16.88 7.57 29.19
C ALA A 92 -16.05 7.76 27.91
N ALA A 93 -15.10 8.70 27.91
CA ALA A 93 -14.19 8.92 26.78
C ALA A 93 -13.18 7.78 26.65
N ARG A 94 -12.74 7.16 27.77
CA ARG A 94 -11.90 5.94 27.73
C ARG A 94 -12.64 4.78 27.08
N ALA A 95 -13.91 4.56 27.43
CA ALA A 95 -14.72 3.48 26.86
C ALA A 95 -15.00 3.69 25.36
N ALA A 96 -15.29 4.92 24.94
CA ALA A 96 -15.47 5.25 23.52
C ALA A 96 -14.18 5.03 22.72
N VAL A 97 -13.04 5.49 23.22
CA VAL A 97 -11.74 5.29 22.56
C VAL A 97 -11.37 3.81 22.50
N LEU A 98 -11.58 3.04 23.57
CA LEU A 98 -11.38 1.59 23.55
C LEU A 98 -12.30 0.89 22.56
N GLY A 99 -13.57 1.31 22.46
CA GLY A 99 -14.53 0.76 21.50
C GLY A 99 -14.12 1.03 20.05
N VAL A 100 -13.67 2.25 19.74
CA VAL A 100 -13.17 2.61 18.42
C VAL A 100 -11.87 1.85 18.09
N LEU A 101 -10.94 1.76 19.04
CA LEU A 101 -9.69 1.03 18.85
C LEU A 101 -9.91 -0.47 18.67
N THR A 102 -10.81 -1.08 19.45
CA THR A 102 -11.15 -2.50 19.29
C THR A 102 -11.92 -2.74 17.99
N GLY A 103 -12.86 -1.87 17.62
CA GLY A 103 -13.54 -1.93 16.31
C GLY A 103 -12.57 -1.82 15.14
N LEU A 104 -11.62 -0.87 15.20
CA LEU A 104 -10.59 -0.69 14.19
C LEU A 104 -9.62 -1.88 14.15
N ALA A 105 -9.24 -2.42 15.31
CA ALA A 105 -8.38 -3.60 15.38
C ALA A 105 -9.07 -4.84 14.79
N VAL A 106 -10.36 -5.05 15.02
CA VAL A 106 -11.15 -6.13 14.42
C VAL A 106 -11.30 -5.92 12.90
N LEU A 107 -11.50 -4.68 12.46
CA LEU A 107 -11.59 -4.34 11.04
C LEU A 107 -10.24 -4.56 10.32
N LEU A 108 -9.13 -4.12 10.93
CA LEU A 108 -7.78 -4.33 10.41
C LEU A 108 -7.41 -5.81 10.43
N ALA A 109 -7.75 -6.54 11.50
CA ALA A 109 -7.52 -7.97 11.59
C ALA A 109 -8.29 -8.72 10.50
N SER A 110 -9.56 -8.37 10.25
CA SER A 110 -10.38 -9.02 9.22
C SER A 110 -9.92 -8.71 7.78
N LEU A 111 -9.36 -7.52 7.53
CA LEU A 111 -8.76 -7.17 6.24
C LEU A 111 -7.34 -7.74 6.05
N ALA A 112 -6.61 -8.03 7.13
CA ALA A 112 -5.23 -8.51 7.08
C ALA A 112 -5.08 -10.04 7.02
N VAL A 113 -6.16 -10.82 7.22
CA VAL A 113 -6.08 -12.30 7.22
C VAL A 113 -5.55 -12.87 5.90
N GLY A 114 -5.93 -12.27 4.76
CA GLY A 114 -5.45 -12.71 3.44
C GLY A 114 -3.93 -12.52 3.25
N PRO A 115 -3.40 -11.29 3.35
CA PRO A 115 -1.98 -11.04 3.03
C PRO A 115 -0.99 -11.55 4.08
N THR A 116 -1.37 -11.69 5.36
CA THR A 116 -0.41 -12.06 6.43
C THR A 116 -0.11 -13.56 6.51
N ILE A 117 -1.08 -14.42 6.22
CA ILE A 117 -0.89 -15.89 6.17
C ILE A 117 0.03 -16.25 5.00
N ASP A 118 -0.17 -15.61 3.85
CA ASP A 118 0.65 -15.85 2.66
C ASP A 118 2.07 -15.25 2.81
N TRP A 119 2.22 -14.05 3.39
CA TRP A 119 3.54 -13.47 3.68
C TRP A 119 4.43 -14.37 4.56
N TRP A 120 3.83 -15.13 5.47
CA TRP A 120 4.55 -16.09 6.32
C TRP A 120 5.02 -17.34 5.56
N HIS A 121 4.27 -17.80 4.55
CA HIS A 121 4.65 -18.95 3.72
C HIS A 121 5.73 -18.63 2.67
N TYR A 122 5.80 -17.40 2.15
CA TYR A 122 6.65 -17.04 1.01
C TYR A 122 7.97 -16.33 1.35
N ARG A 123 8.34 -16.16 2.63
CA ARG A 123 9.71 -15.70 3.00
C ARG A 123 10.82 -16.67 2.55
N LYS A 124 10.48 -17.93 2.27
CA LYS A 124 11.38 -18.89 1.63
C LYS A 124 10.86 -19.16 0.22
N PRO A 125 11.63 -18.84 -0.84
CA PRO A 125 11.23 -19.18 -2.21
C PRO A 125 10.96 -20.68 -2.30
N PRO A 126 9.89 -21.11 -3.01
CA PRO A 126 9.54 -22.52 -3.06
C PRO A 126 10.66 -23.32 -3.73
N VAL A 127 11.14 -24.34 -3.05
CA VAL A 127 12.06 -25.33 -3.62
C VAL A 127 11.21 -26.47 -4.17
N ARG A 128 11.35 -26.76 -5.47
CA ARG A 128 10.55 -27.76 -6.18
C ARG A 128 11.44 -28.66 -7.02
N SER A 129 11.04 -29.91 -7.21
CA SER A 129 11.73 -30.77 -8.15
C SER A 129 11.61 -30.19 -9.56
N ALA A 130 12.62 -30.38 -10.40
CA ALA A 130 12.51 -30.15 -11.83
C ALA A 130 11.35 -30.94 -12.49
N GLN A 131 10.90 -32.05 -11.87
CA GLN A 131 9.75 -32.83 -12.32
C GLN A 131 8.44 -32.29 -11.75
N ALA A 132 7.64 -31.64 -12.61
CA ALA A 132 6.34 -31.07 -12.25
C ALA A 132 5.30 -32.09 -11.76
N SER A 133 5.47 -33.38 -12.06
CA SER A 133 4.60 -34.46 -11.59
C SER A 133 4.62 -34.65 -10.06
N THR A 134 5.66 -34.17 -9.39
CA THR A 134 5.82 -34.27 -7.92
C THR A 134 5.27 -33.05 -7.19
N TRP A 135 4.81 -32.04 -7.93
CA TRP A 135 4.41 -30.77 -7.33
C TRP A 135 3.07 -30.91 -6.62
N PRO A 136 2.88 -30.19 -5.50
CA PRO A 136 1.62 -30.21 -4.78
C PRO A 136 0.49 -29.62 -5.64
N GLY A 137 -0.74 -30.06 -5.37
CA GLY A 137 -1.93 -29.48 -5.96
C GLY A 137 -2.25 -28.10 -5.38
N CYS A 138 -2.63 -27.17 -6.24
CA CYS A 138 -3.13 -25.85 -5.87
C CYS A 138 -4.67 -25.86 -5.77
N PRO A 139 -5.26 -25.27 -4.71
CA PRO A 139 -6.71 -25.28 -4.53
C PRO A 139 -7.44 -24.33 -5.49
N ARG A 140 -6.77 -23.27 -5.94
CA ARG A 140 -7.33 -22.25 -6.85
C ARG A 140 -6.23 -21.56 -7.64
N LEU A 141 -6.61 -20.98 -8.78
CA LEU A 141 -5.78 -20.04 -9.53
C LEU A 141 -5.81 -18.67 -8.83
N SER A 142 -4.64 -18.09 -8.60
CA SER A 142 -4.49 -16.72 -8.09
C SER A 142 -3.14 -16.12 -8.49
N GLY A 143 -3.04 -14.79 -8.44
CA GLY A 143 -1.78 -14.06 -8.62
C GLY A 143 -0.71 -14.32 -7.56
N TRP A 144 -0.93 -15.26 -6.64
CA TRP A 144 -0.02 -15.55 -5.53
C TRP A 144 0.52 -16.99 -5.54
N VAL A 145 -0.09 -17.90 -6.31
CA VAL A 145 0.37 -19.28 -6.39
C VAL A 145 1.59 -19.43 -7.30
N ASP A 146 2.54 -20.28 -6.89
CA ASP A 146 3.72 -20.66 -7.65
C ASP A 146 4.23 -22.05 -7.22
N GLY A 147 4.80 -22.82 -8.14
CA GLY A 147 5.37 -24.15 -7.88
C GLY A 147 4.32 -25.21 -7.51
N CYS A 148 3.20 -25.25 -8.22
CA CYS A 148 2.12 -26.23 -7.98
C CYS A 148 1.44 -26.67 -9.28
N THR A 149 0.60 -27.71 -9.20
CA THR A 149 -0.26 -28.15 -10.30
C THR A 149 -1.73 -27.82 -10.01
N TYR A 150 -2.49 -27.45 -11.03
CA TYR A 150 -3.91 -27.16 -10.93
C TYR A 150 -4.68 -28.01 -11.94
N VAL A 151 -5.82 -28.57 -11.53
CA VAL A 151 -6.70 -29.35 -12.39
C VAL A 151 -8.01 -28.60 -12.54
N PRO A 152 -8.31 -28.03 -13.72
CA PRO A 152 -9.51 -27.25 -13.92
C PRO A 152 -10.74 -28.15 -14.03
N VAL A 153 -11.84 -27.74 -13.39
CA VAL A 153 -13.11 -28.49 -13.41
C VAL A 153 -13.85 -28.34 -14.74
N ARG A 154 -13.57 -27.27 -15.48
CA ARG A 154 -14.17 -26.92 -16.78
C ARG A 154 -13.10 -26.34 -17.69
N ASP A 155 -13.37 -26.28 -18.98
CA ASP A 155 -12.47 -25.63 -19.93
C ASP A 155 -12.22 -24.16 -19.57
N ILE A 156 -10.96 -23.73 -19.65
CA ILE A 156 -10.54 -22.37 -19.34
C ILE A 156 -9.77 -21.80 -20.53
N ALA A 157 -10.15 -20.60 -20.99
CA ALA A 157 -9.37 -19.87 -21.98
C ALA A 157 -8.00 -19.49 -21.40
N TRP A 158 -6.93 -19.61 -22.20
CA TRP A 158 -5.58 -19.32 -21.76
C TRP A 158 -5.41 -17.90 -21.23
N GLU A 159 -5.93 -16.89 -21.94
CA GLU A 159 -5.98 -15.49 -21.53
C GLU A 159 -6.59 -15.33 -20.13
N ARG A 160 -7.74 -15.98 -19.89
CA ARG A 160 -8.42 -15.92 -18.58
C ARG A 160 -7.60 -16.55 -17.46
N ALA A 161 -6.91 -17.66 -17.73
CA ALA A 161 -6.04 -18.28 -16.73
C ALA A 161 -4.82 -17.40 -16.45
N ALA A 162 -4.23 -16.80 -17.48
CA ALA A 162 -3.12 -15.87 -17.39
C ALA A 162 -3.48 -14.63 -16.55
N ASP A 163 -4.66 -14.05 -16.77
CA ASP A 163 -5.18 -12.94 -15.97
C ASP A 163 -5.31 -13.30 -14.48
N LEU A 164 -5.90 -14.46 -14.18
CA LEU A 164 -6.07 -14.93 -12.80
C LEU A 164 -4.74 -15.18 -12.08
N LEU A 165 -3.72 -15.59 -12.84
CA LEU A 165 -2.38 -15.89 -12.35
C LEU A 165 -1.45 -14.66 -12.35
N GLU A 166 -1.90 -13.54 -12.90
CA GLU A 166 -1.11 -12.33 -13.10
C GLU A 166 0.24 -12.65 -13.79
N MET A 167 0.18 -13.43 -14.88
CA MET A 167 1.35 -13.80 -15.69
C MET A 167 1.00 -13.71 -17.17
N SER A 168 2.00 -13.76 -18.06
CA SER A 168 1.71 -13.71 -19.49
C SER A 168 1.16 -15.05 -20.00
N GLU A 169 0.25 -15.00 -20.98
CA GLU A 169 -0.24 -16.22 -21.64
C GLU A 169 0.92 -17.01 -22.28
N ALA A 170 1.89 -16.31 -22.88
CA ALA A 170 3.04 -16.93 -23.52
C ALA A 170 3.89 -17.75 -22.52
N GLU A 171 4.17 -17.19 -21.34
CA GLU A 171 4.88 -17.87 -20.26
C GLU A 171 4.08 -19.07 -19.73
N LEU A 172 2.75 -18.90 -19.55
CA LEU A 172 1.88 -19.97 -19.08
C LEU A 172 1.83 -21.15 -20.07
N ARG A 173 1.76 -20.86 -21.37
CA ARG A 173 1.82 -21.87 -22.44
C ARG A 173 3.19 -22.52 -22.52
N GLN A 174 4.26 -21.76 -22.35
CA GLN A 174 5.62 -22.29 -22.35
C GLN A 174 5.84 -23.29 -21.20
N ALA A 175 5.26 -23.04 -20.03
CA ALA A 175 5.30 -23.98 -18.91
C ALA A 175 4.40 -25.22 -19.12
N ASN A 176 3.46 -25.17 -20.07
CA ASN A 176 2.42 -26.17 -20.30
C ASN A 176 2.37 -26.65 -21.76
N GLN A 177 3.54 -26.88 -22.36
CA GLN A 177 3.67 -27.33 -23.75
C GLN A 177 2.99 -28.67 -24.04
N HIS A 178 2.68 -29.47 -23.01
CA HIS A 178 1.91 -30.70 -23.17
C HIS A 178 0.44 -30.46 -23.53
N ILE A 179 -0.09 -29.25 -23.33
CA ILE A 179 -1.47 -28.88 -23.67
C ILE A 179 -1.49 -28.23 -25.06
N ASN A 180 -1.64 -29.06 -26.09
CA ASN A 180 -1.71 -28.66 -27.50
C ASN A 180 -3.12 -28.21 -27.95
N ALA A 181 -3.82 -27.44 -27.12
CA ALA A 181 -5.19 -27.01 -27.37
C ALA A 181 -5.33 -25.48 -27.34
N ALA A 182 -6.34 -24.97 -28.06
CA ALA A 182 -6.67 -23.54 -28.09
C ALA A 182 -7.18 -23.00 -26.74
N TYR A 183 -7.57 -23.90 -25.83
CA TYR A 183 -7.99 -23.64 -24.45
C TYR A 183 -7.33 -24.68 -23.53
N ILE A 184 -7.42 -24.48 -22.22
CA ILE A 184 -7.00 -25.44 -21.20
C ILE A 184 -8.18 -26.40 -20.96
N PRO A 185 -8.09 -27.68 -21.34
CA PRO A 185 -9.20 -28.61 -21.17
C PRO A 185 -9.49 -28.90 -19.71
N ALA A 186 -10.75 -29.18 -19.40
CA ALA A 186 -11.14 -29.76 -18.12
C ALA A 186 -10.31 -31.02 -17.83
N GLN A 187 -9.97 -31.23 -16.56
CA GLN A 187 -9.15 -32.35 -16.08
C GLN A 187 -7.68 -32.38 -16.57
N ALA A 188 -7.24 -31.40 -17.38
CA ALA A 188 -5.84 -31.30 -17.76
C ALA A 188 -4.97 -30.81 -16.58
N THR A 189 -3.79 -31.40 -16.38
CA THR A 189 -2.84 -30.91 -15.39
C THR A 189 -2.20 -29.62 -15.87
N LEU A 190 -2.48 -28.51 -15.22
CA LEU A 190 -1.85 -27.21 -15.46
C LEU A 190 -0.72 -26.98 -14.46
N VAL A 191 0.51 -26.91 -14.96
CA VAL A 191 1.72 -26.59 -14.18
C VAL A 191 1.81 -25.08 -14.01
N LEU A 192 1.91 -24.63 -12.76
CA LEU A 192 1.99 -23.22 -12.40
C LEU A 192 3.40 -22.92 -11.90
N TRP A 193 4.21 -22.30 -12.77
CA TRP A 193 5.57 -21.89 -12.48
C TRP A 193 5.81 -20.46 -12.94
N ARG A 194 6.20 -19.59 -12.00
CA ARG A 194 6.45 -18.15 -12.21
C ARG A 194 7.88 -17.77 -11.88
N HIS A 195 8.76 -18.78 -11.81
CA HIS A 195 10.18 -18.59 -11.57
C HIS A 195 10.53 -17.83 -10.28
N ARG A 196 9.65 -17.82 -9.26
CA ARG A 196 9.94 -17.20 -7.95
C ARG A 196 10.66 -18.15 -7.00
N GLY A 197 10.73 -19.44 -7.36
CA GLY A 197 11.36 -20.52 -6.60
C GLY A 197 12.68 -21.01 -7.16
N GLN A 198 13.23 -22.05 -6.53
CA GLN A 198 14.37 -22.81 -7.03
C GLN A 198 13.93 -24.21 -7.45
N LEU A 199 14.51 -24.72 -8.55
CA LEU A 199 14.34 -26.10 -8.99
C LEU A 199 15.55 -26.93 -8.56
N TYR A 200 15.33 -28.19 -8.15
CA TYR A 200 16.36 -29.19 -7.84
C TYR A 200 16.17 -30.50 -8.61
#